data_AF-A0A924WBM6-F1
#
_entry.id   AF-A0A924WBM6-F1
#
_cell.length_a   1.000
_cell.length_b   1.000
_cell.length_c   1.000
_cell.angle_alpha   90.00
_cell.angle_beta   90.00
_cell.angle_gamma   90.00
#
_symmetry.space_group_name_H-M   'P 1'
#
loop_
_entity.id
_entity.type
_entity.pdbx_description
1 polymer ?
#
loop_
_entity_poly.entity_id
_entity_poly.type
_entity_poly.pdbx_seq_one_letter_code
_entity_poly.pdbx_strand_id
1 'polypeptide(L)'
;KAAAMPAEWPAAARPWLASTVCVQAADDRIRAIATELRSDSTDVIAIIDATLKRAGEIFASQTEQCRSLDAVSALKQRGSCTSRANLVAAILRASGVPARVLAGYPAWSGPLQTHYIVEAYIPAYGWYPIESTKLAKGWNRHQQVQVAIIPPQYEDRSGMRPGIAKGVPFLSLTERGEGSAAYVTLGTLGTSNLGCDHEARPVRNLPIDAPAGEWTALLNAARPRWEAWLASAPVAGAKASLTFGPAGAQLISVDIGGLRAMLAQ
;
A
#
# COMPACT_ATOMS: atom_id res chain seq x y z
N LYS A 1 -26.86 8.91 -2.93
CA LYS A 1 -27.40 7.55 -3.19
C LYS A 1 -26.84 6.64 -2.12
N ALA A 2 -27.66 5.81 -1.48
CA ALA A 2 -27.19 4.84 -0.49
C ALA A 2 -26.20 3.88 -1.16
N ALA A 3 -25.05 3.61 -0.52
CA ALA A 3 -24.04 2.68 -0.99
C ALA A 3 -24.39 1.24 -0.54
N ALA A 4 -25.62 0.81 -0.79
CA ALA A 4 -26.15 -0.44 -0.29
C ALA A 4 -25.40 -1.64 -0.90
N MET A 5 -24.98 -2.59 -0.06
CA MET A 5 -24.36 -3.84 -0.46
C MET A 5 -25.27 -4.57 -1.46
N PRO A 6 -24.74 -5.01 -2.62
CA PRO A 6 -25.52 -5.78 -3.56
C PRO A 6 -25.73 -7.21 -3.04
N ALA A 7 -26.74 -7.90 -3.57
CA ALA A 7 -26.90 -9.33 -3.35
C ALA A 7 -25.67 -10.13 -3.84
N GLU A 8 -25.04 -9.65 -4.90
CA GLU A 8 -23.81 -10.23 -5.44
C GLU A 8 -22.82 -9.13 -5.84
N TRP A 9 -21.58 -9.24 -5.36
CA TRP A 9 -20.52 -8.32 -5.74
C TRP A 9 -20.04 -8.59 -7.18
N PRO A 10 -19.51 -7.57 -7.89
CA PRO A 10 -18.87 -7.78 -9.18
C PRO A 10 -17.78 -8.84 -9.11
N ALA A 11 -17.61 -9.64 -10.16
CA ALA A 11 -16.65 -10.76 -10.19
C ALA A 11 -15.22 -10.33 -9.82
N ALA A 12 -14.78 -9.16 -10.28
CA ALA A 12 -13.47 -8.59 -9.94
C ALA A 12 -13.30 -8.18 -8.47
N ALA A 13 -14.39 -7.99 -7.73
CA ALA A 13 -14.38 -7.61 -6.31
C ALA A 13 -14.46 -8.84 -5.39
N ARG A 14 -15.11 -9.93 -5.80
CA ARG A 14 -15.37 -11.11 -4.92
C ARG A 14 -14.11 -11.74 -4.29
N PRO A 15 -12.96 -11.89 -4.99
CA PRO A 15 -11.77 -12.47 -4.37
C PRO A 15 -11.32 -11.72 -3.12
N TRP A 16 -11.64 -10.42 -3.04
CA TRP A 16 -11.30 -9.53 -1.95
C TRP A 16 -12.21 -9.64 -0.72
N LEU A 17 -13.08 -10.65 -0.68
CA LEU A 17 -13.80 -11.09 0.52
C LEU A 17 -13.06 -12.20 1.26
N ALA A 18 -12.07 -12.83 0.62
CA ALA A 18 -11.37 -13.97 1.19
C ALA A 18 -10.64 -13.61 2.49
N SER A 19 -10.74 -14.51 3.47
CA SER A 19 -9.82 -14.52 4.60
C SER A 19 -8.48 -15.09 4.14
N THR A 20 -7.39 -14.45 4.56
CA THR A 20 -6.01 -14.85 4.23
C THR A 20 -5.15 -14.93 5.48
N VAL A 21 -3.90 -15.37 5.36
CA VAL A 21 -2.94 -15.41 6.49
C VAL A 21 -2.68 -14.02 7.09
N CYS A 22 -2.58 -12.96 6.28
CA CYS A 22 -2.46 -11.59 6.77
C CYS A 22 -3.77 -11.04 7.37
N VAL A 23 -4.88 -11.21 6.63
CA VAL A 23 -6.11 -10.46 6.88
C VAL A 23 -7.04 -11.21 7.83
N GLN A 24 -7.04 -12.54 7.85
CA GLN A 24 -7.71 -13.33 8.90
C GLN A 24 -9.19 -12.97 9.15
N ALA A 25 -9.92 -12.57 8.10
CA ALA A 25 -11.33 -12.18 8.17
C ALA A 25 -12.27 -13.32 8.67
N ALA A 26 -11.81 -14.57 8.64
CA ALA A 26 -12.54 -15.71 9.16
C ALA A 26 -12.29 -15.99 10.66
N ASP A 27 -11.37 -15.28 11.32
CA ASP A 27 -11.11 -15.43 12.75
C ASP A 27 -12.32 -14.98 13.57
N ASP A 28 -12.70 -15.77 14.57
CA ASP A 28 -13.92 -15.53 15.36
C ASP A 28 -13.92 -14.17 16.07
N ARG A 29 -12.75 -13.67 16.48
CA ARG A 29 -12.64 -12.34 17.11
C ARG A 29 -12.92 -11.22 16.11
N ILE A 30 -12.42 -11.37 14.88
CA ILE A 30 -12.69 -10.42 13.81
C ILE A 30 -14.16 -10.48 13.39
N ARG A 31 -14.73 -11.68 13.27
CA ARG A 31 -16.15 -11.87 12.96
C ARG A 31 -17.07 -11.31 14.03
N ALA A 32 -16.72 -11.45 15.30
CA ALA A 32 -17.48 -10.86 16.40
C ALA A 32 -17.53 -9.33 16.28
N ILE A 33 -16.37 -8.69 16.06
CA ILE A 33 -16.30 -7.24 15.81
C ILE A 33 -17.12 -6.85 14.58
N ALA A 34 -16.95 -7.56 13.47
CA ALA A 34 -17.66 -7.27 12.22
C ALA A 34 -19.18 -7.41 12.37
N THR A 35 -19.65 -8.43 13.09
CA THR A 35 -21.08 -8.66 13.35
C THR A 35 -21.66 -7.52 14.19
N GLU A 36 -20.96 -7.10 15.24
CA GLU A 36 -21.36 -5.98 16.09
C GLU A 36 -21.44 -4.67 15.30
N LEU A 37 -20.41 -4.36 14.50
CA LEU A 37 -20.33 -3.10 13.74
C LEU A 37 -21.30 -3.05 12.57
N ARG A 38 -21.44 -4.16 11.85
CA ARG A 38 -22.38 -4.27 10.73
C ARG A 38 -23.80 -4.22 11.25
N SER A 39 -24.11 -4.97 12.32
CA SER A 39 -25.48 -5.21 12.76
C SER A 39 -26.34 -5.60 11.53
N ASP A 40 -27.46 -4.92 11.30
CA ASP A 40 -28.33 -5.11 10.13
C ASP A 40 -28.04 -4.13 8.98
N SER A 41 -26.98 -3.31 9.10
CA SER A 41 -26.63 -2.33 8.07
C SER A 41 -26.18 -3.01 6.79
N THR A 42 -26.68 -2.48 5.68
CA THR A 42 -26.22 -2.79 4.32
C THR A 42 -25.54 -1.60 3.67
N ASP A 43 -25.44 -0.43 4.33
CA ASP A 43 -24.76 0.73 3.76
C ASP A 43 -23.23 0.59 3.94
N VAL A 44 -22.53 0.39 2.83
CA VAL A 44 -21.07 0.19 2.81
C VAL A 44 -20.33 1.38 3.41
N ILE A 45 -20.80 2.61 3.21
CA ILE A 45 -20.14 3.80 3.79
C ILE A 45 -20.29 3.79 5.31
N ALA A 46 -21.47 3.44 5.82
CA ALA A 46 -21.71 3.35 7.26
C ALA A 46 -20.84 2.24 7.89
N ILE A 47 -20.66 1.11 7.20
CA ILE A 47 -19.78 0.02 7.64
C ILE A 47 -18.31 0.48 7.67
N ILE A 48 -17.86 1.24 6.67
CA ILE A 48 -16.51 1.84 6.65
C ILE A 48 -16.33 2.79 7.85
N ASP A 49 -17.31 3.64 8.14
CA ASP A 49 -17.26 4.57 9.27
C ASP A 49 -17.16 3.84 10.62
N ALA A 50 -18.02 2.85 10.82
CA ALA A 50 -18.00 2.02 12.02
C ALA A 50 -16.66 1.28 12.18
N THR A 51 -16.14 0.75 11.06
CA THR A 51 -14.83 0.08 11.03
C THR A 51 -13.69 1.01 11.43
N LEU A 52 -13.63 2.21 10.87
CA LEU A 52 -12.56 3.17 11.19
C LEU A 52 -12.62 3.64 12.63
N LYS A 53 -13.83 3.92 13.14
CA LYS A 53 -14.03 4.25 14.54
C LYS A 53 -13.50 3.15 15.45
N ARG A 54 -13.92 1.89 15.20
CA ARG A 54 -13.51 0.73 15.99
C ARG A 54 -12.01 0.46 15.89
N ALA A 55 -11.43 0.58 14.70
CA ALA A 55 -10.00 0.44 14.50
C ALA A 55 -9.22 1.48 15.34
N GLY A 56 -9.71 2.72 15.43
CA GLY A 56 -9.12 3.75 16.28
C GLY A 56 -9.15 3.39 17.78
N GLU A 57 -10.27 2.87 18.28
CA GLU A 57 -10.40 2.38 19.66
C GLU A 57 -9.43 1.22 19.95
N ILE A 58 -9.31 0.28 19.00
CA ILE A 58 -8.36 -0.83 19.10
C ILE A 58 -6.93 -0.29 19.15
N PHE A 59 -6.54 0.58 18.21
CA PHE A 59 -5.17 1.12 18.15
C PHE A 59 -4.82 1.92 19.41
N ALA A 60 -5.77 2.65 19.98
CA ALA A 60 -5.57 3.40 21.22
C ALA A 60 -5.39 2.49 22.45
N SER A 61 -5.96 1.29 22.43
CA SER A 61 -5.90 0.34 23.56
C SER A 61 -4.76 -0.69 23.46
N GLN A 62 -4.02 -0.73 22.35
CA GLN A 62 -2.88 -1.63 22.17
C GLN A 62 -1.76 -1.36 23.17
N THR A 63 -1.35 -2.40 23.88
CA THR A 63 -0.25 -2.35 24.87
C THR A 63 0.81 -3.42 24.64
N GLU A 64 0.51 -4.47 23.87
CA GLU A 64 1.41 -5.59 23.67
C GLU A 64 2.51 -5.27 22.65
N GLN A 65 3.66 -5.94 22.79
CA GLN A 65 4.76 -5.83 21.84
C GLN A 65 4.39 -6.47 20.49
N CYS A 66 4.72 -5.79 19.40
CA CYS A 66 4.53 -6.33 18.05
C CYS A 66 5.43 -7.54 17.78
N ARG A 67 4.80 -8.68 17.54
CA ARG A 67 5.43 -9.94 17.12
C ARG A 67 5.00 -10.35 15.71
N SER A 68 3.86 -9.86 15.26
CA SER A 68 3.38 -10.03 13.89
C SER A 68 2.54 -8.84 13.47
N LEU A 69 2.53 -8.58 12.16
CA LEU A 69 1.73 -7.56 11.51
C LEU A 69 0.42 -8.13 10.92
N ASP A 70 0.01 -9.33 11.31
CA ASP A 70 -1.29 -9.91 10.93
C ASP A 70 -2.47 -9.22 11.67
N ALA A 71 -3.67 -9.32 11.10
CA ALA A 71 -4.86 -8.60 11.58
C ALA A 71 -5.25 -8.97 13.01
N VAL A 72 -5.16 -10.24 13.37
CA VAL A 72 -5.47 -10.76 14.71
C VAL A 72 -4.50 -10.20 15.73
N SER A 73 -3.20 -10.20 15.43
CA SER A 73 -2.18 -9.65 16.33
C SER A 73 -2.41 -8.16 16.55
N ALA A 74 -2.86 -7.45 15.51
CA ALA A 74 -3.23 -6.03 15.58
C ALA A 74 -4.43 -5.74 16.50
N LEU A 75 -5.14 -6.74 17.05
CA LEU A 75 -6.15 -6.49 18.09
C LEU A 75 -5.53 -6.04 19.41
N LYS A 76 -4.26 -6.34 19.67
CA LYS A 76 -3.60 -6.10 20.97
C LYS A 76 -2.20 -5.52 20.88
N GLN A 77 -1.49 -5.80 19.79
CA GLN A 77 -0.08 -5.44 19.62
C GLN A 77 0.11 -4.10 18.92
N ARG A 78 1.06 -3.29 19.41
CA ARG A 78 1.45 -2.00 18.83
C ARG A 78 2.23 -2.19 17.53
N GLY A 79 1.52 -2.37 16.42
CA GLY A 79 2.11 -2.59 15.10
C GLY A 79 2.28 -1.33 14.24
N SER A 80 2.53 -1.54 12.96
CA SER A 80 2.82 -0.49 11.96
C SER A 80 1.63 -0.25 11.00
N CYS A 81 1.84 0.53 9.94
CA CYS A 81 0.85 0.71 8.87
C CYS A 81 0.34 -0.61 8.28
N THR A 82 1.22 -1.62 8.17
CA THR A 82 0.86 -2.95 7.64
C THR A 82 -0.21 -3.64 8.50
N SER A 83 -0.01 -3.70 9.82
CA SER A 83 -0.95 -4.38 10.71
C SER A 83 -2.27 -3.61 10.84
N ARG A 84 -2.22 -2.28 10.75
CA ARG A 84 -3.42 -1.43 10.70
C ARG A 84 -4.22 -1.67 9.42
N ALA A 85 -3.55 -1.73 8.27
CA ALA A 85 -4.19 -2.04 6.99
C ALA A 85 -4.80 -3.45 6.98
N ASN A 86 -4.05 -4.45 7.45
CA ASN A 86 -4.55 -5.82 7.58
C ASN A 86 -5.79 -5.90 8.49
N LEU A 87 -5.79 -5.24 9.66
CA LEU A 87 -6.95 -5.23 10.55
C LEU A 87 -8.17 -4.55 9.93
N VAL A 88 -8.00 -3.37 9.32
CA VAL A 88 -9.11 -2.65 8.67
C VAL A 88 -9.69 -3.50 7.53
N ALA A 89 -8.84 -4.10 6.69
CA ALA A 89 -9.28 -5.03 5.65
C ALA A 89 -10.02 -6.24 6.26
N ALA A 90 -9.55 -6.78 7.38
CA ALA A 90 -10.15 -7.93 8.05
C ALA A 90 -11.59 -7.68 8.47
N ILE A 91 -11.81 -6.56 9.15
CA ILE A 91 -13.12 -6.17 9.65
C ILE A 91 -14.07 -5.90 8.48
N LEU A 92 -13.60 -5.21 7.42
CA LEU A 92 -14.41 -4.97 6.22
C LEU A 92 -14.80 -6.27 5.51
N ARG A 93 -13.83 -7.18 5.27
CA ARG A 93 -14.09 -8.47 4.63
C ARG A 93 -15.05 -9.33 5.45
N ALA A 94 -14.85 -9.39 6.77
CA ALA A 94 -15.75 -10.09 7.69
C ALA A 94 -17.14 -9.46 7.74
N SER A 95 -17.26 -8.14 7.49
CA SER A 95 -18.54 -7.44 7.33
C SER A 95 -19.19 -7.68 5.96
N GLY A 96 -18.56 -8.44 5.07
CA GLY A 96 -19.04 -8.71 3.72
C GLY A 96 -18.74 -7.62 2.69
N VAL A 97 -17.86 -6.67 3.03
CA VAL A 97 -17.39 -5.61 2.11
C VAL A 97 -16.05 -6.03 1.50
N PRO A 98 -15.94 -6.14 0.16
CA PRO A 98 -14.68 -6.45 -0.48
C PRO A 98 -13.64 -5.38 -0.17
N ALA A 99 -12.48 -5.78 0.36
CA ALA A 99 -11.42 -4.86 0.74
C ALA A 99 -10.05 -5.39 0.35
N ARG A 100 -9.17 -4.53 -0.18
CA ARG A 100 -7.83 -4.90 -0.62
C ARG A 100 -6.76 -4.03 0.00
N VAL A 101 -5.63 -4.63 0.33
CA VAL A 101 -4.46 -3.92 0.85
C VAL A 101 -3.67 -3.36 -0.34
N LEU A 102 -3.22 -2.13 -0.22
CA LEU A 102 -2.33 -1.48 -1.18
C LEU A 102 -0.99 -1.18 -0.52
N ALA A 103 0.10 -1.35 -1.26
CA ALA A 103 1.42 -0.85 -0.89
C ALA A 103 1.77 0.35 -1.79
N GLY A 104 2.31 1.41 -1.19
CA GLY A 104 2.69 2.61 -1.91
C GLY A 104 3.59 3.55 -1.11
N TYR A 105 3.75 4.76 -1.64
CA TYR A 105 4.57 5.83 -1.09
C TYR A 105 3.70 7.02 -0.66
N PRO A 106 3.62 7.35 0.63
CA PRO A 106 2.79 8.44 1.11
C PRO A 106 3.45 9.79 0.80
N ALA A 107 2.83 10.62 -0.03
CA ALA A 107 3.37 11.92 -0.45
C ALA A 107 3.54 12.93 0.70
N TRP A 108 3.05 12.61 1.88
CA TRP A 108 3.01 13.45 3.07
C TRP A 108 4.03 13.05 4.16
N SER A 109 4.83 11.99 3.94
CA SER A 109 5.85 11.54 4.89
C SER A 109 7.24 11.57 4.26
N GLY A 110 8.27 12.03 4.99
CA GLY A 110 9.65 12.08 4.52
C GLY A 110 10.59 11.25 5.40
N PRO A 111 11.47 10.40 4.84
CA PRO A 111 11.51 9.93 3.45
C PRO A 111 10.23 9.17 3.04
N LEU A 112 9.93 9.07 1.74
CA LEU A 112 8.76 8.34 1.25
C LEU A 112 9.02 6.84 1.45
N GLN A 113 8.60 6.31 2.60
CA GLN A 113 8.75 4.90 2.94
C GLN A 113 7.54 4.07 2.51
N THR A 114 7.69 2.74 2.37
CA THR A 114 6.55 1.85 2.13
C THR A 114 5.43 2.15 3.12
N HIS A 115 4.24 2.36 2.60
CA HIS A 115 3.05 2.57 3.39
C HIS A 115 1.93 1.69 2.89
N TYR A 116 1.16 1.16 3.83
CA TYR A 116 0.05 0.26 3.54
C TYR A 116 -1.26 0.95 3.88
N ILE A 117 -2.17 0.94 2.92
CA ILE A 117 -3.54 1.45 3.07
C ILE A 117 -4.53 0.39 2.59
N VAL A 118 -5.83 0.68 2.71
CA VAL A 118 -6.90 -0.21 2.28
C VAL A 118 -7.74 0.48 1.22
N GLU A 119 -8.25 -0.27 0.25
CA GLU A 119 -9.41 0.14 -0.54
C GLU A 119 -10.59 -0.77 -0.22
N ALA A 120 -11.79 -0.18 -0.11
CA ALA A 120 -13.05 -0.91 -0.02
C ALA A 120 -13.85 -0.74 -1.32
N TYR A 121 -14.55 -1.76 -1.77
CA TYR A 121 -15.40 -1.64 -2.96
C TYR A 121 -16.76 -1.04 -2.61
N ILE A 122 -17.07 0.11 -3.20
CA ILE A 122 -18.35 0.81 -3.05
C ILE A 122 -19.19 0.64 -4.32
N PRO A 123 -20.43 0.14 -4.22
CA PRO A 123 -21.35 0.03 -5.36
C PRO A 123 -21.48 1.35 -6.12
N ALA A 124 -21.44 1.27 -7.45
CA ALA A 124 -21.47 2.42 -8.38
C ALA A 124 -20.28 3.41 -8.32
N TYR A 125 -19.38 3.30 -7.33
CA TYR A 125 -18.15 4.12 -7.24
C TYR A 125 -16.90 3.32 -7.63
N GLY A 126 -16.84 2.04 -7.26
CA GLY A 126 -15.66 1.19 -7.40
C GLY A 126 -14.78 1.21 -6.15
N TRP A 127 -13.47 1.10 -6.33
CA TRP A 127 -12.51 1.05 -5.23
C TRP A 127 -12.35 2.42 -4.57
N TYR A 128 -12.65 2.47 -3.27
CA TYR A 128 -12.65 3.65 -2.44
C TYR A 128 -11.50 3.60 -1.42
N PRO A 129 -10.56 4.55 -1.50
CA PRO A 129 -9.34 4.51 -0.70
C PRO A 129 -9.56 4.96 0.76
N ILE A 130 -8.93 4.22 1.67
CA ILE A 130 -9.01 4.35 3.12
C ILE A 130 -7.58 4.32 3.68
N GLU A 131 -7.15 5.43 4.26
CA GLU A 131 -5.89 5.53 4.99
C GLU A 131 -6.08 4.99 6.40
N SER A 132 -5.75 3.72 6.59
CA SER A 132 -5.93 2.97 7.83
C SER A 132 -5.05 3.47 8.97
N THR A 133 -3.93 4.15 8.69
CA THR A 133 -3.03 4.63 9.75
C THR A 133 -3.53 5.94 10.34
N LYS A 134 -4.07 6.84 9.51
CA LYS A 134 -4.69 8.12 9.94
C LYS A 134 -6.20 8.02 10.17
N LEU A 135 -6.77 6.82 10.00
CA LEU A 135 -8.20 6.55 10.17
C LEU A 135 -9.08 7.45 9.29
N ALA A 136 -8.66 7.66 8.04
CA ALA A 136 -9.31 8.58 7.11
C ALA A 136 -9.90 7.83 5.91
N LYS A 137 -11.18 8.08 5.61
CA LYS A 137 -11.86 7.57 4.42
C LYS A 137 -11.83 8.60 3.29
N GLY A 138 -11.89 8.16 2.04
CA GLY A 138 -11.86 9.06 0.88
C GLY A 138 -10.48 9.67 0.68
N TRP A 139 -9.44 8.85 0.92
CA TRP A 139 -8.07 9.30 0.83
C TRP A 139 -7.73 9.77 -0.58
N ASN A 140 -7.35 11.04 -0.75
CA ASN A 140 -7.09 11.58 -2.07
C ASN A 140 -5.95 10.82 -2.77
N ARG A 141 -6.12 10.48 -4.04
CA ARG A 141 -5.14 9.67 -4.80
C ARG A 141 -3.75 10.31 -4.89
N HIS A 142 -3.66 11.65 -4.83
CA HIS A 142 -2.37 12.36 -4.82
C HIS A 142 -1.62 12.25 -3.49
N GLN A 143 -2.24 11.73 -2.43
CA GLN A 143 -1.62 11.54 -1.12
C GLN A 143 -0.75 10.27 -1.06
N GLN A 144 -0.85 9.37 -2.04
CA GLN A 144 -0.04 8.17 -2.12
C GLN A 144 0.19 7.72 -3.57
N VAL A 145 1.46 7.51 -3.94
CA VAL A 145 1.81 6.82 -5.18
C VAL A 145 1.64 5.32 -4.94
N GLN A 146 0.70 4.70 -5.64
CA GLN A 146 0.45 3.26 -5.49
C GLN A 146 1.48 2.45 -6.28
N VAL A 147 2.12 1.50 -5.61
CA VAL A 147 3.13 0.60 -6.20
C VAL A 147 2.51 -0.74 -6.52
N ALA A 148 1.74 -1.30 -5.57
CA ALA A 148 1.14 -2.61 -5.74
C ALA A 148 -0.25 -2.69 -5.09
N ILE A 149 -1.17 -3.33 -5.81
CA ILE A 149 -2.37 -3.93 -5.22
C ILE A 149 -1.97 -5.32 -4.75
N ILE A 150 -2.13 -5.63 -3.47
CA ILE A 150 -1.64 -6.89 -2.91
C ILE A 150 -2.71 -7.96 -3.07
N PRO A 151 -2.57 -8.97 -3.96
CA PRO A 151 -3.59 -9.97 -4.17
C PRO A 151 -3.69 -10.96 -3.00
N PRO A 152 -4.85 -11.63 -2.78
CA PRO A 152 -5.01 -12.59 -1.67
C PRO A 152 -3.96 -13.70 -1.64
N GLN A 153 -3.50 -14.14 -2.81
CA GLN A 153 -2.43 -15.15 -2.94
C GLN A 153 -1.11 -14.68 -2.33
N TYR A 154 -0.85 -13.38 -2.31
CA TYR A 154 0.35 -12.79 -1.71
C TYR A 154 0.16 -12.61 -0.20
N GLU A 155 -1.05 -12.26 0.24
CA GLU A 155 -1.40 -12.21 1.65
C GLU A 155 -1.29 -13.59 2.32
N ASP A 156 -1.62 -14.68 1.62
CA ASP A 156 -1.53 -16.05 2.14
C ASP A 156 -0.10 -16.57 2.29
N ARG A 157 0.87 -15.89 1.67
CA ARG A 157 2.28 -16.27 1.71
C ARG A 157 3.09 -15.45 2.74
N SER A 158 2.42 -14.84 3.71
CA SER A 158 3.01 -13.89 4.68
C SER A 158 3.79 -14.51 5.84
N GLY A 159 4.47 -15.63 5.61
CA GLY A 159 5.32 -16.28 6.62
C GLY A 159 6.49 -15.39 7.06
N MET A 160 7.21 -15.80 8.11
CA MET A 160 8.49 -15.18 8.48
C MET A 160 9.49 -15.36 7.34
N ARG A 161 10.10 -14.26 6.88
CA ARG A 161 11.11 -14.27 5.81
C ARG A 161 12.33 -13.43 6.26
N PRO A 162 13.55 -13.69 5.76
CA PRO A 162 14.73 -12.94 6.18
C PRO A 162 14.54 -11.42 6.02
N GLY A 163 14.64 -10.67 7.13
CA GLY A 163 14.46 -9.21 7.14
C GLY A 163 13.01 -8.73 7.05
N ILE A 164 12.01 -9.63 7.05
CA ILE A 164 10.60 -9.30 6.86
C ILE A 164 9.75 -9.98 7.95
N ALA A 165 8.99 -9.15 8.68
CA ALA A 165 8.12 -9.62 9.75
C ALA A 165 6.94 -10.46 9.21
N LYS A 166 6.48 -11.44 10.00
CA LYS A 166 5.24 -12.18 9.73
C LYS A 166 4.06 -11.21 9.60
N GLY A 167 3.20 -11.43 8.62
CA GLY A 167 2.03 -10.57 8.34
C GLY A 167 2.33 -9.44 7.36
N VAL A 168 3.57 -9.32 6.88
CA VAL A 168 3.86 -8.60 5.64
C VAL A 168 3.55 -9.52 4.46
N PRO A 169 2.66 -9.11 3.54
CA PRO A 169 2.35 -9.89 2.34
C PRO A 169 3.59 -10.22 1.50
N PHE A 170 3.53 -11.29 0.73
CA PHE A 170 4.60 -11.67 -0.20
C PHE A 170 4.65 -10.72 -1.40
N LEU A 171 5.85 -10.46 -1.93
CA LEU A 171 6.14 -9.51 -3.01
C LEU A 171 5.40 -8.18 -2.82
N SER A 172 5.38 -7.70 -1.58
CA SER A 172 4.93 -6.34 -1.24
C SER A 172 6.05 -5.48 -0.69
N LEU A 173 7.27 -6.03 -0.60
CA LEU A 173 8.55 -5.42 -0.28
C LEU A 173 9.61 -5.91 -1.27
N THR A 174 10.81 -5.32 -1.25
CA THR A 174 11.94 -5.94 -1.92
C THR A 174 12.31 -7.21 -1.17
N GLU A 175 12.28 -8.33 -1.85
CA GLU A 175 12.51 -9.64 -1.22
C GLU A 175 13.08 -10.64 -2.21
N ARG A 176 13.61 -11.78 -1.73
CA ARG A 176 14.16 -12.79 -2.63
C ARG A 176 13.06 -13.46 -3.44
N GLY A 177 13.30 -13.62 -4.73
CA GLY A 177 12.45 -14.44 -5.60
C GLY A 177 12.43 -15.89 -5.12
N GLU A 178 11.30 -16.56 -5.31
CA GLU A 178 11.14 -17.96 -4.93
C GLU A 178 12.18 -18.84 -5.62
N GLY A 179 12.88 -19.67 -4.83
CA GLY A 179 13.97 -20.53 -5.34
C GLY A 179 15.18 -19.76 -5.89
N SER A 180 15.25 -18.45 -5.67
CA SER A 180 16.28 -17.59 -6.25
C SER A 180 17.15 -16.94 -5.18
N ALA A 181 18.45 -16.82 -5.46
CA ALA A 181 19.35 -15.96 -4.70
C ALA A 181 19.15 -14.47 -5.02
N ALA A 182 18.38 -14.16 -6.07
CA ALA A 182 18.17 -12.82 -6.59
C ALA A 182 17.01 -12.11 -5.89
N TYR A 183 17.17 -10.80 -5.66
CA TYR A 183 16.15 -9.95 -5.06
C TYR A 183 15.21 -9.40 -6.13
N VAL A 184 13.91 -9.42 -5.84
CA VAL A 184 12.86 -8.74 -6.60
C VAL A 184 12.70 -7.35 -6.01
N THR A 185 13.10 -6.32 -6.75
CA THR A 185 12.93 -4.92 -6.35
C THR A 185 11.62 -4.37 -6.89
N LEU A 186 10.69 -3.99 -6.01
CA LEU A 186 9.40 -3.41 -6.41
C LEU A 186 9.47 -1.89 -6.33
N GLY A 187 9.94 -1.24 -7.40
CA GLY A 187 9.95 0.22 -7.49
C GLY A 187 10.90 0.93 -6.52
N THR A 188 12.01 0.29 -6.14
CA THR A 188 13.04 0.86 -5.26
C THR A 188 14.22 1.39 -6.08
N LEU A 189 14.84 2.50 -5.63
CA LEU A 189 16.03 3.08 -6.28
C LEU A 189 17.37 2.68 -5.64
N GLY A 190 17.36 1.94 -4.53
CA GLY A 190 18.58 1.54 -3.84
C GLY A 190 18.43 0.28 -2.98
N THR A 191 19.49 -0.52 -2.89
CA THR A 191 19.57 -1.77 -2.10
C THR A 191 20.33 -1.61 -0.79
N SER A 192 20.63 -0.38 -0.37
CA SER A 192 21.45 -0.14 0.81
C SER A 192 20.74 -0.49 2.13
N ASN A 193 19.39 -0.55 2.13
CA ASN A 193 18.58 -0.87 3.30
C ASN A 193 17.75 -2.14 3.03
N LEU A 194 18.30 -3.31 3.38
CA LEU A 194 17.61 -4.60 3.29
C LEU A 194 16.52 -4.69 4.38
N GLY A 195 15.27 -4.93 4.01
CA GLY A 195 14.12 -5.09 4.92
C GLY A 195 13.24 -3.84 5.13
N CYS A 196 13.61 -2.69 4.54
CA CYS A 196 12.80 -1.47 4.46
C CYS A 196 13.16 -0.71 3.18
N ASP A 197 12.91 -1.36 2.04
CA ASP A 197 13.62 -1.07 0.80
C ASP A 197 12.91 -0.03 -0.06
N HIS A 198 11.67 0.31 0.26
CA HIS A 198 10.94 1.35 -0.47
C HIS A 198 11.18 2.70 0.16
N GLU A 199 12.41 3.21 0.10
CA GLU A 199 12.67 4.63 0.30
C GLU A 199 12.70 5.31 -1.07
N ALA A 200 11.62 6.00 -1.41
CA ALA A 200 11.67 7.01 -2.44
C ALA A 200 12.08 8.34 -1.78
N ARG A 201 13.02 9.03 -2.41
CA ARG A 201 13.35 10.41 -2.05
C ARG A 201 12.79 11.31 -3.14
N PRO A 202 11.99 12.33 -2.81
CA PRO A 202 11.66 13.34 -3.81
C PRO A 202 12.97 13.95 -4.29
N VAL A 203 13.25 13.81 -5.59
CA VAL A 203 14.45 14.39 -6.21
C VAL A 203 14.39 15.90 -6.11
N ARG A 204 13.19 16.47 -6.30
CA ARG A 204 12.91 17.90 -6.10
C ARG A 204 11.42 18.09 -5.85
N ASN A 205 11.08 19.03 -4.96
CA ASN A 205 9.72 19.54 -4.85
C ASN A 205 9.55 20.66 -5.87
N LEU A 206 8.50 20.59 -6.69
CA LEU A 206 8.10 21.74 -7.50
C LEU A 206 7.48 22.80 -6.60
N PRO A 207 7.73 24.10 -6.86
CA PRO A 207 7.04 25.19 -6.16
C PRO A 207 5.52 25.03 -6.25
N ILE A 208 4.81 25.46 -5.20
CA ILE A 208 3.35 25.36 -5.13
C ILE A 208 2.66 26.18 -6.23
N ASP A 209 3.35 27.21 -6.71
CA ASP A 209 2.96 28.16 -7.76
C ASP A 209 3.49 27.77 -9.16
N ALA A 210 4.10 26.59 -9.30
CA ALA A 210 4.60 26.12 -10.59
C ALA A 210 3.45 26.04 -11.63
N PRO A 211 3.59 26.66 -12.82
CA PRO A 211 2.58 26.59 -13.87
C PRO A 211 2.28 25.15 -14.30
N ALA A 212 1.03 24.86 -14.68
CA ALA A 212 0.63 23.53 -15.18
C ALA A 212 1.48 23.04 -16.37
N GLY A 213 1.98 23.97 -17.20
CA GLY A 213 2.90 23.66 -18.29
C GLY A 213 4.23 23.07 -17.82
N GLU A 214 4.72 23.46 -16.64
CA GLU A 214 5.96 22.91 -16.08
C GLU A 214 5.79 21.47 -15.59
N TRP A 215 4.67 21.18 -14.94
CA TRP A 215 4.29 19.80 -14.58
C TRP A 215 4.20 18.91 -15.81
N THR A 216 3.57 19.40 -16.87
CA THR A 216 3.41 18.67 -18.13
C THR A 216 4.76 18.38 -18.78
N ALA A 217 5.64 19.38 -18.84
CA ALA A 217 7.00 19.21 -19.39
C ALA A 217 7.82 18.18 -18.59
N LEU A 218 7.77 18.25 -17.25
CA LEU A 218 8.50 17.31 -16.39
C LEU A 218 7.98 15.86 -16.55
N LEU A 219 6.65 15.67 -16.57
CA LEU A 219 6.05 14.36 -16.77
C LEU A 219 6.36 13.80 -18.16
N ASN A 220 6.35 14.64 -19.20
CA ASN A 220 6.70 14.22 -20.56
C ASN A 220 8.18 13.83 -20.67
N ALA A 221 9.08 14.54 -20.00
CA ALA A 221 10.50 14.16 -19.95
C ALA A 221 10.73 12.84 -19.18
N ALA A 222 9.99 12.61 -18.08
CA ALA A 222 10.12 11.38 -17.30
C ALA A 222 9.48 10.15 -17.96
N ARG A 223 8.48 10.34 -18.83
CA ARG A 223 7.62 9.27 -19.37
C ARG A 223 8.38 8.21 -20.18
N PRO A 224 9.22 8.54 -21.18
CA PRO A 224 9.94 7.52 -21.95
C PRO A 224 10.81 6.61 -21.07
N ARG A 225 11.38 7.17 -20.01
CA ARG A 225 12.20 6.41 -19.05
C ARG A 225 11.36 5.48 -18.17
N TRP A 226 10.19 5.95 -17.74
CA TRP A 226 9.23 5.09 -17.03
C TRP A 226 8.73 3.95 -17.92
N GLU A 227 8.43 4.24 -19.18
CA GLU A 227 8.02 3.23 -20.18
C GLU A 227 9.13 2.22 -20.45
N ALA A 228 10.39 2.67 -20.60
CA ALA A 228 11.54 1.78 -20.74
C ALA A 228 11.76 0.91 -19.49
N TRP A 229 11.57 1.46 -18.29
CA TRP A 229 11.62 0.69 -17.05
C TRP A 229 10.52 -0.37 -16.99
N LEU A 230 9.27 -0.02 -17.33
CA LEU A 230 8.15 -0.96 -17.41
C LEU A 230 8.36 -2.07 -18.45
N ALA A 231 9.01 -1.75 -19.57
CA ALA A 231 9.34 -2.71 -20.62
C ALA A 231 10.56 -3.58 -20.28
N SER A 232 11.36 -3.19 -19.28
CA SER A 232 12.53 -3.96 -18.85
C SER A 232 12.12 -5.15 -17.99
N ALA A 233 12.78 -6.29 -18.19
CA ALA A 233 12.75 -7.35 -17.20
C ALA A 233 13.68 -6.93 -16.05
N PRO A 234 13.19 -6.83 -14.79
CA PRO A 234 14.07 -6.48 -13.68
C PRO A 234 15.17 -7.55 -13.55
N VAL A 235 16.42 -7.15 -13.78
CA VAL A 235 17.59 -8.04 -13.65
C VAL A 235 18.20 -7.83 -12.27
N ALA A 236 18.08 -8.84 -11.42
CA ALA A 236 18.65 -8.84 -10.09
C ALA A 236 20.16 -9.08 -10.14
N GLY A 237 20.95 -8.00 -10.18
CA GLY A 237 22.41 -8.05 -9.98
C GLY A 237 22.79 -7.99 -8.50
N ALA A 238 24.01 -8.42 -8.16
CA ALA A 238 24.57 -8.39 -6.79
C ALA A 238 24.61 -6.98 -6.14
N LYS A 239 24.38 -5.95 -6.95
CA LYS A 239 23.99 -4.60 -6.53
C LYS A 239 22.76 -4.27 -7.39
N ALA A 240 21.56 -4.24 -6.84
CA ALA A 240 20.38 -3.85 -7.61
C ALA A 240 20.37 -2.32 -7.77
N SER A 241 21.30 -1.82 -8.57
CA SER A 241 21.29 -0.45 -9.06
C SER A 241 20.31 -0.36 -10.23
N LEU A 242 19.51 0.71 -10.29
CA LEU A 242 18.87 1.02 -11.58
C LEU A 242 19.95 1.25 -12.61
N THR A 243 19.88 0.47 -13.69
CA THR A 243 20.70 0.58 -14.88
C THR A 243 20.31 1.75 -15.78
N PHE A 244 19.25 2.50 -15.43
CA PHE A 244 18.71 3.57 -16.25
C PHE A 244 18.83 4.93 -15.57
N GLY A 245 19.64 5.80 -16.20
CA GLY A 245 19.78 7.26 -16.06
C GLY A 245 20.79 7.80 -15.04
N PRO A 246 20.80 9.13 -14.77
CA PRO A 246 21.87 9.80 -14.05
C PRO A 246 22.01 9.28 -12.63
N ALA A 247 23.25 9.19 -12.13
CA ALA A 247 23.50 8.77 -10.76
C ALA A 247 22.72 9.65 -9.77
N GLY A 248 22.18 9.07 -8.69
CA GLY A 248 21.34 9.82 -7.73
C GLY A 248 22.00 11.10 -7.18
N ALA A 249 23.33 11.12 -7.07
CA ALA A 249 24.11 12.31 -6.70
C ALA A 249 24.01 13.46 -7.73
N GLN A 250 23.91 13.16 -9.03
CA GLN A 250 23.79 14.15 -10.10
C GLN A 250 22.40 14.80 -10.14
N LEU A 251 21.36 14.06 -9.75
CA LEU A 251 19.98 14.56 -9.71
C LEU A 251 19.74 15.55 -8.57
N ILE A 252 20.47 15.41 -7.45
CA ILE A 252 20.32 16.26 -6.26
C ILE A 252 20.96 17.64 -6.49
N SER A 253 21.97 17.74 -7.36
CA SER A 253 22.77 18.96 -7.56
C SER A 253 22.27 19.90 -8.66
N VAL A 254 21.25 19.52 -9.44
CA VAL A 254 20.76 20.31 -10.58
C VAL A 254 19.49 21.09 -10.26
N ASP A 255 19.35 22.29 -10.83
CA ASP A 255 18.11 23.06 -10.78
C ASP A 255 17.01 22.43 -11.66
N ILE A 256 15.80 23.00 -11.66
CA ILE A 256 14.68 22.46 -12.46
C ILE A 256 15.02 22.47 -13.96
N GLY A 257 15.76 23.47 -14.44
CA GLY A 257 16.22 23.54 -15.83
C GLY A 257 17.23 22.44 -16.17
N GLY A 258 18.19 22.20 -15.30
CA GLY A 258 19.15 21.11 -15.41
C GLY A 258 18.50 19.73 -15.33
N LEU A 259 17.51 19.56 -14.46
CA LEU A 259 16.74 18.32 -14.37
C LEU A 259 15.98 18.04 -15.68
N ARG A 260 15.39 19.08 -16.31
CA ARG A 260 14.75 18.96 -17.64
C ARG A 260 15.74 18.48 -18.69
N ALA A 261 16.92 19.09 -18.76
CA ALA A 261 17.93 18.74 -19.75
C ALA A 261 18.48 17.32 -19.55
N MET A 262 18.62 16.88 -18.30
CA MET A 262 19.10 15.53 -17.96
C MET A 262 18.08 14.42 -18.18
N LEU A 263 16.78 14.71 -18.05
CA LEU A 263 15.71 13.73 -18.32
C LEU A 263 15.35 13.64 -19.81
N ALA A 264 15.75 14.61 -20.63
CA ALA A 264 15.51 14.64 -22.07
C ALA A 264 16.58 13.90 -22.91
N GLN A 265 17.63 13.39 -22.26
CA GLN A 265 18.70 12.57 -22.84
C GLN A 265 18.46 11.09 -22.54
#